data_AF-A0A1E4JEU5-F1
#
_entry.id   AF-A0A1E4JEU5-F1
#
_cell.length_a   1.000
_cell.length_b   1.000
_cell.length_c   1.000
_cell.angle_alpha   90.00
_cell.angle_beta   90.00
_cell.angle_gamma   90.00
#
_symmetry.space_group_name_H-M   'P 1'
#
loop_
_entity.id
_entity.type
_entity.pdbx_description
1 polymer ?
#
loop_
_entity_poly.entity_id
_entity_poly.type
_entity_poly.pdbx_seq_one_letter_code
_entity_poly.pdbx_strand_id
1 'polypeptide(L)'
;MIEPVGIKPGVVTERRAASTDPVAAVASTGKAKPAAVAETGARAVAAQMAASAPIDVERVQLIKRAIAEGRFPIAPAEIADRLIAAQYDWADKK
;
A
#
# COMPACT_ATOMS: atom_id res chain seq x y z
N MET A 1 2.69 -57.04 -6.32
CA MET A 1 3.96 -56.56 -6.92
C MET A 1 3.86 -55.04 -6.95
N ILE A 2 4.63 -54.35 -6.13
CA ILE A 2 4.60 -52.88 -5.97
C ILE A 2 5.95 -52.37 -6.46
N GLU A 3 5.96 -51.47 -7.44
CA GLU A 3 7.19 -50.86 -7.93
C GLU A 3 7.62 -49.69 -7.06
N PRO A 4 8.93 -49.52 -6.78
CA PRO A 4 9.42 -48.35 -6.07
C PRO A 4 9.44 -47.13 -7.00
N VAL A 5 8.78 -46.04 -6.59
CA VAL A 5 8.95 -44.72 -7.21
C VAL A 5 10.34 -44.19 -6.85
N GLY A 6 11.29 -44.36 -7.76
CA GLY A 6 12.63 -43.82 -7.63
C GLY A 6 12.63 -42.29 -7.76
N ILE A 7 13.13 -41.60 -6.73
CA ILE A 7 13.40 -40.16 -6.77
C ILE A 7 14.56 -39.94 -7.74
N LYS A 8 14.26 -39.39 -8.93
CA LYS A 8 15.31 -38.87 -9.82
C LYS A 8 15.79 -37.54 -9.25
N PRO A 9 17.08 -37.36 -8.93
CA PRO A 9 17.61 -36.03 -8.62
C PRO A 9 17.64 -35.24 -9.93
N GLY A 10 16.67 -34.35 -10.11
CA GLY A 10 16.71 -33.36 -11.17
C GLY A 10 17.87 -32.39 -10.90
N VAL A 11 18.68 -32.15 -11.94
CA VAL A 11 19.75 -31.13 -11.89
C VAL A 11 19.10 -29.77 -11.62
N VAL A 12 19.38 -29.19 -10.46
CA VAL A 12 19.00 -27.80 -10.18
C VAL A 12 19.94 -26.91 -10.97
N THR A 13 19.49 -26.45 -12.13
CA THR A 13 20.13 -25.31 -12.78
C THR A 13 19.89 -24.10 -11.88
N GLU A 14 20.96 -23.65 -11.26
CA GLU A 14 20.99 -22.49 -10.38
C GLU A 14 20.41 -21.28 -11.13
N ARG A 15 19.32 -20.73 -10.62
CA ARG A 15 18.64 -19.59 -11.23
C ARG A 15 19.49 -18.35 -10.90
N ARG A 16 20.41 -17.99 -11.81
CA ARG A 16 21.17 -16.73 -11.71
C ARG A 16 20.17 -15.58 -11.57
N ALA A 17 20.20 -14.88 -10.44
CA ALA A 17 19.43 -13.67 -10.24
C ALA A 17 19.84 -12.66 -11.32
N ALA A 18 18.89 -12.30 -12.18
CA ALA A 18 19.07 -11.21 -13.12
C ALA A 18 19.18 -9.90 -12.32
N SER A 19 20.13 -9.05 -12.72
CA SER A 19 20.24 -7.69 -12.20
C SER A 19 18.95 -6.95 -12.53
N THR A 20 18.32 -6.35 -11.52
CA THR A 20 17.11 -5.55 -11.69
C THR A 20 17.50 -4.14 -12.13
N ASP A 21 17.31 -3.84 -13.41
CA ASP A 21 17.29 -2.47 -13.91
C ASP A 21 16.19 -1.65 -13.22
N PRO A 22 16.35 -0.33 -13.04
CA PRO A 22 15.34 0.51 -12.42
C PRO A 22 14.03 0.48 -13.23
N VAL A 23 12.94 0.16 -12.53
CA VAL A 23 11.59 0.11 -13.10
C VAL A 23 11.20 1.49 -13.62
N ALA A 24 10.88 1.58 -14.91
CA ALA A 24 10.34 2.79 -15.51
C ALA A 24 9.04 3.23 -14.82
N ALA A 25 8.87 4.53 -14.64
CA ALA A 25 7.72 5.13 -13.96
C ALA A 25 6.40 4.63 -14.56
N VAL A 26 5.55 4.04 -13.70
CA VAL A 26 4.20 3.62 -14.06
C VAL A 26 3.41 4.86 -14.46
N ALA A 27 2.98 4.93 -15.72
CA ALA A 27 2.06 5.96 -16.18
C ALA A 27 0.81 5.93 -15.31
N SER A 28 0.40 7.10 -14.81
CA SER A 28 -0.79 7.25 -13.98
C SER A 28 -2.00 6.68 -14.71
N THR A 29 -2.50 5.52 -14.25
CA THR A 29 -3.80 5.02 -14.68
C THR A 29 -4.83 6.07 -14.28
N GLY A 30 -5.35 6.79 -15.28
CA GLY A 30 -6.41 7.77 -15.10
C GLY A 30 -7.54 7.14 -14.27
N LYS A 31 -8.06 7.92 -13.31
CA LYS A 31 -9.14 7.50 -12.41
C LYS A 31 -10.22 6.78 -13.22
N ALA A 32 -10.40 5.48 -12.97
CA ALA A 32 -11.56 4.76 -13.47
C ALA A 32 -12.80 5.53 -13.00
N LYS A 33 -13.66 5.92 -13.95
CA LYS A 33 -14.93 6.57 -13.65
C LYS A 33 -15.73 5.59 -12.77
N PRO A 34 -16.17 5.98 -11.56
CA PRO A 34 -16.99 5.10 -10.76
C PRO A 34 -18.25 4.77 -11.55
N ALA A 35 -18.59 3.49 -11.63
CA ALA A 35 -19.86 3.05 -12.19
C ALA A 35 -20.99 3.80 -11.46
N ALA A 36 -22.01 4.24 -12.20
CA ALA A 36 -23.16 4.90 -11.61
C ALA A 36 -23.90 3.90 -10.72
N VAL A 37 -23.65 3.97 -9.42
CA VAL A 37 -24.36 3.15 -8.44
C VAL A 37 -25.56 3.95 -7.96
N ALA A 38 -26.74 3.32 -7.97
CA ALA A 38 -28.00 3.95 -7.59
C ALA A 38 -27.87 4.72 -6.25
N GLU A 39 -28.24 6.00 -6.28
CA GLU A 39 -28.33 6.86 -5.10
C GLU A 39 -29.51 6.42 -4.24
N THR A 40 -29.20 5.66 -3.19
CA THR A 40 -30.14 5.39 -2.11
C THR A 40 -30.02 6.50 -1.07
N GLY A 41 -31.13 6.83 -0.37
CA GLY A 41 -31.11 7.85 0.69
C GLY A 41 -30.04 7.59 1.77
N ALA A 42 -29.75 6.32 2.06
CA ALA A 42 -28.67 5.91 2.97
C ALA A 42 -27.26 6.28 2.46
N ARG A 43 -27.02 6.25 1.13
CA ARG A 43 -25.76 6.68 0.53
C ARG A 43 -25.56 8.18 0.61
N ALA A 44 -26.62 8.97 0.41
CA ALA A 44 -26.55 10.42 0.54
C ALA A 44 -26.18 10.83 1.97
N VAL A 45 -26.77 10.18 2.98
CA VAL A 45 -26.45 10.42 4.39
C VAL A 45 -25.03 9.97 4.72
N ALA A 46 -24.60 8.78 4.26
CA ALA A 46 -23.23 8.32 4.45
C ALA A 46 -22.20 9.26 3.79
N ALA A 47 -22.49 9.78 2.61
CA ALA A 47 -21.64 10.75 1.91
C ALA A 47 -21.59 12.10 2.66
N GLN A 48 -22.70 12.57 3.21
CA GLN A 48 -22.74 13.78 4.04
C GLN A 48 -21.95 13.61 5.34
N MET A 49 -22.03 12.45 5.99
CA MET A 49 -21.22 12.15 7.17
C MET A 49 -19.73 11.97 6.86
N ALA A 50 -19.40 11.46 5.67
CA ALA A 50 -18.04 11.33 5.19
C ALA A 50 -17.45 12.65 4.63
N ALA A 51 -18.30 13.66 4.35
CA ALA A 51 -17.89 14.92 3.73
C ALA A 51 -16.94 15.74 4.62
N SER A 52 -17.00 15.54 5.94
CA SER A 52 -16.08 16.18 6.89
C SER A 52 -15.61 15.14 7.89
N ALA A 53 -14.56 14.39 7.51
CA ALA A 53 -13.79 13.65 8.50
C ALA A 53 -13.38 14.63 9.63
N PRO A 54 -13.45 14.22 10.90
CA PRO A 54 -13.02 15.06 12.02
C PRO A 54 -11.51 15.25 11.97
N ILE A 55 -11.06 16.22 11.16
CA ILE A 55 -9.66 16.59 11.03
C ILE A 55 -9.39 17.70 12.03
N ASP A 56 -8.42 17.44 12.91
CA ASP A 56 -7.90 18.45 13.82
C ASP A 56 -7.01 19.44 13.07
N VAL A 57 -7.59 20.59 12.70
CA VAL A 57 -6.93 21.63 11.92
C VAL A 57 -5.77 22.26 12.69
N GLU A 58 -5.89 22.39 14.01
CA GLU A 58 -4.84 22.96 14.85
C GLU A 58 -3.61 22.07 14.88
N ARG A 59 -3.81 20.75 15.00
CA ARG A 59 -2.71 19.78 14.92
C ARG A 59 -2.04 19.78 13.57
N VAL A 60 -2.79 19.92 12.47
CA VAL A 60 -2.21 20.02 11.13
C VAL A 60 -1.28 21.24 11.03
N GLN A 61 -1.68 22.38 11.58
CA GLN A 61 -0.85 23.58 11.55
C GLN A 61 0.40 23.45 12.43
N LEU A 62 0.27 22.82 13.61
CA LEU A 62 1.42 22.54 14.48
C LEU A 62 2.46 21.66 13.77
N ILE A 63 2.01 20.60 13.13
CA ILE A 63 2.88 19.67 12.38
C ILE A 63 3.57 20.41 11.22
N LYS A 64 2.81 21.20 10.44
CA LYS A 64 3.38 22.00 9.35
C LYS A 64 4.47 22.95 9.85
N ARG A 65 4.26 23.62 10.98
CA ARG A 65 5.26 24.50 11.59
C ARG A 65 6.50 23.72 12.03
N ALA A 66 6.33 22.59 12.71
CA ALA A 66 7.45 21.76 13.14
C ALA A 66 8.29 21.22 11.97
N ILE A 67 7.65 20.91 10.83
CA ILE A 67 8.34 20.51 9.60
C ILE A 67 9.13 21.69 9.04
N ALA A 68 8.52 22.87 8.92
CA ALA A 68 9.19 24.06 8.40
C ALA A 68 10.41 24.48 9.23
N GLU A 69 10.34 24.30 10.56
CA GLU A 69 11.44 24.57 11.49
C GLU A 69 12.48 23.43 11.56
N GLY A 70 12.26 22.31 10.86
CA GLY A 70 13.16 21.15 10.89
C GLY A 70 13.19 20.41 12.23
N ARG A 71 12.22 20.67 13.12
CA ARG A 71 12.13 20.06 14.47
C ARG A 71 11.18 18.87 14.53
N PHE A 72 10.54 18.52 13.41
CA PHE A 72 9.70 17.33 13.36
C PHE A 72 10.59 16.09 13.52
N PRO A 73 10.36 15.24 14.53
CA PRO A 73 11.21 14.10 14.80
C PRO A 73 11.11 13.09 13.65
N ILE A 74 12.26 12.72 13.09
CA ILE A 74 12.38 11.66 12.09
C ILE A 74 12.99 10.45 12.80
N ALA A 75 12.18 9.44 13.07
CA ALA A 75 12.62 8.16 13.64
C ALA A 75 12.69 7.11 12.52
N PRO A 76 13.89 6.69 12.06
CA PRO A 76 14.00 5.74 10.95
C PRO A 76 13.31 4.40 11.20
N ALA A 77 13.31 3.92 12.45
CA ALA A 77 12.62 2.71 12.85
C ALA A 77 11.09 2.82 12.65
N GLU A 78 10.46 3.89 13.13
CA GLU A 78 9.01 4.09 12.95
C GLU A 78 8.63 4.22 11.47
N ILE A 79 9.49 4.81 10.64
CA ILE A 79 9.25 4.87 9.19
C ILE A 79 9.25 3.46 8.60
N ALA A 80 10.24 2.63 8.94
CA ALA A 80 10.31 1.26 8.48
C ALA A 80 9.08 0.45 8.91
N ASP A 81 8.67 0.57 10.17
CA ASP A 81 7.49 -0.11 10.71
C ASP A 81 6.21 0.28 9.95
N ARG A 82 6.05 1.58 9.64
CA ARG A 82 4.90 2.08 8.88
C ARG A 82 4.92 1.62 7.42
N LEU A 83 6.09 1.52 6.80
CA LEU A 83 6.23 0.98 5.44
C LEU A 83 5.88 -0.50 5.39
N ILE A 84 6.34 -1.28 6.38
CA ILE A 84 6.04 -2.70 6.50
C ILE A 84 4.53 -2.91 6.73
N ALA A 85 3.92 -2.16 7.65
CA ALA A 85 2.48 -2.22 7.90
C ALA A 85 1.66 -1.92 6.62
N ALA A 86 2.03 -0.86 5.89
CA ALA A 86 1.36 -0.50 4.64
C ALA A 86 1.48 -1.61 3.57
N GLN A 87 2.62 -2.32 3.54
CA GLN A 87 2.81 -3.46 2.65
C GLN A 87 1.88 -4.63 3.00
N TYR A 88 1.69 -4.93 4.28
CA TYR A 88 0.77 -5.98 4.73
C TYR A 88 -0.69 -5.60 4.46
N ASP A 89 -1.10 -4.36 4.77
CA ASP A 89 -2.46 -3.87 4.49
C ASP A 89 -2.82 -3.95 3.01
N TRP A 90 -1.85 -3.71 2.13
CA TRP A 90 -2.06 -3.85 0.69
C TRP A 90 -2.10 -5.31 0.24
N ALA A 91 -1.27 -6.18 0.82
CA ALA A 91 -1.26 -7.60 0.50
C ALA A 91 -2.55 -8.31 0.95
N ASP A 92 -3.12 -7.92 2.09
CA ASP A 92 -4.36 -8.49 2.66
C ASP A 92 -5.62 -8.11 1.85
N LYS A 93 -5.58 -6.99 1.12
CA LYS A 93 -6.71 -6.53 0.27
C LYS A 93 -6.78 -7.19 -1.11
N LYS A 94 -5.99 -8.23 -1.38
CA LYS A 94 -6.03 -9.04 -2.63
C LYS A 94 -6.69 -10.39 -2.37
#